data_AF-A0A1C6G728-F1
#
_entry.id   AF-A0A1C6G728-F1
#
_cell.length_a   1.000
_cell.length_b   1.000
_cell.length_c   1.000
_cell.angle_alpha   90.00
_cell.angle_beta   90.00
_cell.angle_gamma   90.00
#
_symmetry.space_group_name_H-M   'P 1'
#
loop_
_entity.id
_entity.type
_entity.pdbx_description
1 polymer ?
#
loop_
_entity_poly.entity_id
_entity_poly.type
_entity_poly.pdbx_seq_one_letter_code
_entity_poly.pdbx_strand_id
1 'polypeptide(L)'
;MPDERQNGARVLEAYGDAILRLAYSYLHSRTDAEDVLQDTLVQYLTKRPVFEGPAHEKAWLMRVAINLCKNQLSAPWKRRWEELDEDQPCFDQEESAVLEAVNGLPVKYREVIHLYYVEGYSTAEIASLLGRGEGAVRVQLSRGRERLRRVLKEAYDFGEE
;
A
#
# COMPACT_ATOMS: atom_id res chain seq x y z
N MET A 1 -22.84 -23.50 -2.35
CA MET A 1 -22.02 -23.05 -1.20
C MET A 1 -22.27 -21.56 -0.97
N PRO A 2 -23.21 -21.18 -0.08
CA PRO A 2 -23.53 -19.78 0.21
C PRO A 2 -22.48 -19.06 1.08
N ASP A 3 -21.79 -19.80 1.94
CA ASP A 3 -20.91 -19.28 3.01
C ASP A 3 -19.63 -18.60 2.48
N GLU A 4 -19.04 -19.13 1.40
CA GLU A 4 -17.79 -18.60 0.81
C GLU A 4 -17.98 -17.23 0.15
N ARG A 5 -19.09 -17.04 -0.55
CA ARG A 5 -19.43 -15.75 -1.18
C ARG A 5 -19.67 -14.68 -0.12
N GLN A 6 -20.28 -15.07 0.99
CA GLN A 6 -20.62 -14.16 2.09
C GLN A 6 -19.37 -13.74 2.88
N ASN A 7 -18.41 -14.65 3.08
CA ASN A 7 -17.13 -14.30 3.71
C ASN A 7 -16.25 -13.42 2.82
N GLY A 8 -16.19 -13.69 1.50
CA GLY A 8 -15.45 -12.85 0.56
C GLY A 8 -15.99 -11.43 0.48
N ALA A 9 -17.32 -11.27 0.40
CA ALA A 9 -17.97 -9.96 0.41
C ALA A 9 -17.67 -9.16 1.68
N ARG A 10 -17.74 -9.80 2.86
CA ARG A 10 -17.39 -9.15 4.14
C ARG A 10 -15.94 -8.63 4.14
N VAL A 11 -14.99 -9.42 3.66
CA VAL A 11 -13.57 -9.00 3.63
C VAL A 11 -13.37 -7.85 2.65
N LEU A 12 -14.02 -7.90 1.50
CA LEU A 12 -13.99 -6.82 0.52
C LEU A 12 -14.57 -5.53 1.11
N GLU A 13 -15.73 -5.59 1.75
CA GLU A 13 -16.36 -4.43 2.40
C GLU A 13 -15.52 -3.88 3.55
N ALA A 14 -14.89 -4.75 4.36
CA ALA A 14 -14.14 -4.33 5.53
C ALA A 14 -12.72 -3.82 5.23
N TYR A 15 -12.06 -4.36 4.20
CA TYR A 15 -10.63 -4.14 3.96
C TYR A 15 -10.26 -3.80 2.52
N GLY A 16 -11.21 -3.85 1.58
CA GLY A 16 -10.96 -3.64 0.15
C GLY A 16 -10.27 -2.31 -0.14
N ASP A 17 -10.80 -1.22 0.39
CA ASP A 17 -10.24 0.12 0.19
C ASP A 17 -8.82 0.25 0.76
N ALA A 18 -8.55 -0.38 1.92
CA ALA A 18 -7.23 -0.36 2.54
C ALA A 18 -6.21 -1.14 1.70
N ILE A 19 -6.61 -2.30 1.16
CA ILE A 19 -5.77 -3.10 0.26
C ILE A 19 -5.50 -2.33 -1.04
N LEU A 20 -6.52 -1.69 -1.63
CA LEU A 20 -6.37 -0.88 -2.84
C LEU A 20 -5.45 0.32 -2.62
N ARG A 21 -5.67 1.10 -1.56
CA ARG A 21 -4.81 2.24 -1.20
C ARG A 21 -3.37 1.80 -0.99
N LEU A 22 -3.16 0.69 -0.30
CA LEU A 22 -1.83 0.13 -0.10
C LEU A 22 -1.21 -0.28 -1.43
N ALA A 23 -1.91 -1.07 -2.26
CA ALA A 23 -1.38 -1.55 -3.52
C ALA A 23 -1.07 -0.42 -4.51
N TYR A 24 -1.97 0.56 -4.61
CA TYR A 24 -1.77 1.78 -5.39
C TYR A 24 -0.54 2.55 -4.91
N SER A 25 -0.34 2.64 -3.59
CA SER A 25 0.88 3.26 -3.06
C SER A 25 2.15 2.54 -3.50
N TYR A 26 2.13 1.26 -3.86
CA TYR A 26 3.32 0.57 -4.40
C TYR A 26 3.45 0.73 -5.92
N LEU A 27 2.34 0.60 -6.64
CA LEU A 27 2.33 0.29 -8.07
C LEU A 27 1.99 1.48 -8.95
N HIS A 28 1.32 2.50 -8.40
CA HIS A 28 0.83 3.70 -9.10
C HIS A 28 -0.16 3.46 -10.25
N SER A 29 -0.44 2.20 -10.61
CA SER A 29 -1.48 1.83 -11.56
C SER A 29 -2.72 1.34 -10.83
N ARG A 30 -3.88 1.89 -11.20
CA ARG A 30 -5.18 1.45 -10.66
C ARG A 30 -5.45 -0.01 -11.03
N THR A 31 -5.19 -0.38 -12.28
CA THR A 31 -5.40 -1.74 -12.78
C THR A 31 -4.54 -2.73 -12.00
N ASP A 32 -3.24 -2.45 -11.83
CA ASP A 32 -2.36 -3.33 -11.04
C ASP A 32 -2.79 -3.40 -9.57
N ALA A 33 -3.29 -2.30 -8.99
CA ALA A 33 -3.78 -2.28 -7.62
C ALA A 33 -5.06 -3.12 -7.45
N GLU A 34 -5.99 -3.03 -8.39
CA GLU A 34 -7.20 -3.87 -8.44
C GLU A 34 -6.86 -5.35 -8.59
N ASP A 35 -5.86 -5.69 -9.41
CA ASP A 35 -5.35 -7.05 -9.55
C ASP A 35 -4.76 -7.56 -8.22
N VAL A 36 -3.96 -6.75 -7.51
CA VAL A 36 -3.45 -7.11 -6.19
C VAL A 36 -4.57 -7.32 -5.17
N LEU A 37 -5.62 -6.49 -5.19
CA LEU A 37 -6.80 -6.70 -4.34
C LEU A 37 -7.45 -8.06 -4.64
N GLN A 38 -7.72 -8.34 -5.91
CA GLN A 38 -8.35 -9.59 -6.33
C GLN A 38 -7.51 -10.81 -5.93
N ASP A 39 -6.21 -10.79 -6.22
CA ASP A 39 -5.28 -11.87 -5.85
C ASP A 39 -5.19 -12.06 -4.33
N THR A 40 -5.28 -10.97 -3.56
CA THR A 40 -5.31 -11.04 -2.09
C THR A 40 -6.58 -11.74 -1.61
N LEU A 41 -7.75 -11.40 -2.17
CA LEU A 41 -9.02 -12.06 -1.85
C LEU A 41 -9.05 -13.53 -2.28
N VAL A 42 -8.49 -13.85 -3.45
CA VAL A 42 -8.33 -15.24 -3.91
C VAL A 42 -7.45 -16.02 -2.93
N GLN A 43 -6.33 -15.45 -2.49
CA GLN A 43 -5.48 -16.10 -1.48
C GLN A 43 -6.20 -16.28 -0.14
N TYR A 44 -7.00 -15.31 0.29
CA TYR A 44 -7.81 -15.41 1.51
C TYR A 44 -8.80 -16.58 1.43
N LEU A 45 -9.59 -16.66 0.36
CA LEU A 45 -10.61 -17.69 0.17
C LEU A 45 -10.04 -19.10 -0.04
N THR A 46 -8.86 -19.19 -0.66
CA THR A 46 -8.20 -20.47 -0.95
C THR A 46 -7.42 -21.00 0.24
N LYS A 47 -6.64 -20.16 0.94
CA LYS A 47 -5.79 -20.60 2.06
C LYS A 47 -6.56 -20.77 3.37
N ARG A 48 -7.69 -20.08 3.54
CA ARG A 48 -8.56 -20.15 4.73
C ARG A 48 -7.78 -20.08 6.05
N PRO A 49 -6.93 -19.05 6.23
CA PRO A 49 -6.24 -18.84 7.49
C PRO A 49 -7.22 -18.69 8.65
N VAL A 50 -6.80 -19.14 9.83
CA VAL A 50 -7.53 -18.93 11.08
C VAL A 50 -6.94 -17.71 11.78
N PHE A 51 -7.81 -16.79 12.19
CA PHE A 51 -7.40 -15.54 12.83
C PHE A 51 -7.88 -15.46 14.28
N GLU A 52 -7.07 -14.80 15.10
CA GLU A 52 -7.37 -14.54 16.51
C GLU A 52 -8.32 -13.35 16.68
N GLY A 53 -8.48 -12.53 15.64
CA GLY A 53 -9.38 -11.39 15.62
C GLY A 53 -9.17 -10.49 14.40
N PRO A 54 -9.94 -9.39 14.30
CA PRO A 54 -9.90 -8.49 13.14
C PRO A 54 -8.52 -7.86 12.87
N ALA A 55 -7.76 -7.56 13.92
CA ALA A 55 -6.41 -7.01 13.78
C ALA A 55 -5.43 -8.01 13.14
N HIS A 56 -5.48 -9.28 13.56
CA HIS A 56 -4.68 -10.35 12.97
C HIS A 56 -5.10 -10.60 11.51
N GLU A 57 -6.40 -10.62 11.24
CA GLU A 57 -6.94 -10.73 9.87
C GLU A 57 -6.44 -9.60 8.96
N LYS A 58 -6.59 -8.33 9.39
CA LYS A 58 -6.10 -7.16 8.64
C LYS A 58 -4.59 -7.28 8.38
N ALA A 59 -3.79 -7.60 9.40
CA ALA A 59 -2.35 -7.75 9.25
C ALA A 59 -1.98 -8.84 8.23
N TRP A 60 -2.69 -9.96 8.20
CA TRP A 60 -2.46 -11.01 7.21
C TRP A 60 -2.77 -10.53 5.79
N LEU A 61 -3.90 -9.86 5.58
CA LEU A 61 -4.29 -9.31 4.28
C LEU A 61 -3.26 -8.29 3.78
N MET A 62 -2.85 -7.36 4.63
CA MET A 62 -1.83 -6.36 4.29
C MET A 62 -0.48 -7.01 3.95
N ARG A 63 -0.08 -8.05 4.69
CA ARG A 63 1.14 -8.82 4.40
C ARG A 63 1.08 -9.48 3.03
N VAL A 64 -0.06 -10.06 2.65
CA VAL A 64 -0.26 -10.69 1.34
C VAL A 64 -0.16 -9.65 0.23
N ALA A 65 -0.91 -8.55 0.35
CA ALA A 65 -0.90 -7.46 -0.62
C ALA A 65 0.51 -6.87 -0.83
N ILE A 66 1.26 -6.62 0.26
CA ILE A 66 2.65 -6.12 0.21
C ILE A 66 3.55 -7.06 -0.58
N ASN A 67 3.42 -8.37 -0.36
CA ASN A 67 4.24 -9.36 -1.04
C ASN A 67 3.91 -9.43 -2.53
N LEU A 68 2.62 -9.36 -2.90
CA LEU A 68 2.18 -9.31 -4.30
C LEU A 68 2.71 -8.06 -5.01
N CYS A 69 2.60 -6.88 -4.38
CA CYS A 69 3.15 -5.64 -4.93
C CYS A 69 4.67 -5.74 -5.17
N LYS A 70 5.41 -6.27 -4.21
CA LYS A 70 6.87 -6.45 -4.32
C LYS A 70 7.23 -7.42 -5.44
N ASN A 71 6.48 -8.50 -5.60
CA ASN A 71 6.68 -9.45 -6.68
C ASN A 71 6.47 -8.78 -8.05
N GLN A 72 5.38 -8.03 -8.23
CA GLN A 72 5.12 -7.30 -9.47
C GLN A 72 6.20 -6.25 -9.77
N LEU A 73 6.64 -5.47 -8.78
CA LEU A 73 7.72 -4.49 -8.95
C LEU A 73 9.08 -5.12 -9.30
N SER A 74 9.32 -6.35 -8.82
CA SER A 74 10.55 -7.09 -9.13
C SER A 74 10.52 -7.79 -10.49
N ALA A 75 9.35 -7.82 -11.15
CA ALA A 75 9.15 -8.62 -12.34
C ALA A 75 9.95 -8.09 -13.54
N PRO A 76 10.74 -8.93 -14.23
CA PRO A 76 11.61 -8.50 -15.33
C PRO A 76 10.88 -7.86 -16.51
N TRP A 77 9.60 -8.21 -16.71
CA TRP A 77 8.80 -7.74 -17.83
C TRP A 77 8.29 -6.30 -17.62
N LYS A 78 8.17 -5.80 -16.38
CA LYS A 78 7.64 -4.45 -16.14
C LYS A 78 8.56 -3.35 -16.69
N ARG A 79 9.88 -3.56 -16.62
CA ARG A 79 10.89 -2.68 -17.27
C ARG A 79 10.78 -2.59 -18.80
N ARG A 80 10.01 -3.49 -19.44
CA ARG A 80 9.85 -3.55 -20.90
C ARG A 80 8.55 -2.88 -21.38
N TRP A 81 7.58 -2.62 -20.49
CA TRP A 81 6.23 -2.16 -20.84
C TRP A 81 5.84 -0.83 -20.18
N GLU A 82 6.78 -0.16 -19.49
CA GLU A 82 6.61 1.11 -18.74
C GLU A 82 6.23 2.32 -19.63
N GLU A 83 6.02 2.15 -20.93
CA GLU A 83 5.69 3.21 -21.90
C GLU A 83 4.18 3.41 -22.14
N LEU A 84 3.27 2.62 -21.55
CA LEU A 84 1.87 2.54 -22.01
C LEU A 84 0.75 2.61 -20.95
N ASP A 85 1.01 3.05 -19.72
CA ASP A 85 -0.08 3.27 -18.76
C ASP A 85 -0.28 4.78 -18.51
N GLU A 86 -1.42 5.30 -18.95
CA GLU A 86 -1.89 6.64 -18.55
C GLU A 86 -2.32 6.55 -17.08
N ASP A 87 -1.62 7.29 -16.21
CA ASP A 87 -1.94 7.43 -14.79
C ASP A 87 -3.38 7.93 -14.61
N GLN A 88 -4.32 7.03 -14.34
CA GLN A 88 -5.66 7.40 -13.94
C GLN A 88 -5.75 7.39 -12.41
N PRO A 89 -6.01 8.54 -11.75
CA PRO A 89 -6.11 8.58 -10.31
C PRO A 89 -7.28 7.73 -9.81
N CYS A 90 -7.00 6.85 -8.83
CA CYS A 90 -7.96 5.93 -8.24
C CYS A 90 -8.77 6.55 -7.08
N PHE A 91 -8.37 7.73 -6.59
CA PHE A 91 -8.97 8.41 -5.44
C PHE A 91 -9.40 9.82 -5.83
N ASP A 92 -10.38 10.37 -5.11
CA ASP A 92 -10.90 11.72 -5.37
C ASP A 92 -9.78 12.77 -5.37
N GLN A 93 -9.90 13.72 -6.30
CA GLN A 93 -8.85 14.65 -6.73
C GLN A 93 -8.34 15.63 -5.64
N GLU A 94 -8.97 15.66 -4.46
CA GLU A 94 -8.67 16.62 -3.39
C GLU A 94 -7.41 16.28 -2.55
N GLU A 95 -6.83 15.07 -2.66
CA GLU A 95 -5.58 14.70 -1.95
C GLU A 95 -4.29 14.90 -2.79
N SER A 96 -4.41 15.60 -3.93
CA SER A 96 -3.48 15.63 -5.06
C SER A 96 -2.00 15.87 -4.73
N ALA A 97 -1.63 16.87 -3.92
CA ALA A 97 -0.21 17.21 -3.73
C ALA A 97 0.52 16.30 -2.74
N VAL A 98 -0.15 15.87 -1.67
CA VAL A 98 0.47 15.03 -0.63
C VAL A 98 0.61 13.60 -1.13
N LEU A 99 -0.42 13.09 -1.81
CA LEU A 99 -0.37 11.75 -2.40
C LEU A 99 0.72 11.68 -3.48
N GLU A 100 0.84 12.70 -4.32
CA GLU A 100 1.89 12.80 -5.33
C GLU A 100 3.30 12.90 -4.70
N ALA A 101 3.47 13.69 -3.64
CA ALA A 101 4.73 13.76 -2.90
C ALA A 101 5.11 12.41 -2.26
N VAL A 102 4.13 11.65 -1.76
CA VAL A 102 4.31 10.28 -1.26
C VAL A 102 4.68 9.34 -2.41
N ASN A 103 4.03 9.48 -3.57
CA ASN A 103 4.33 8.72 -4.77
C ASN A 103 5.74 8.98 -5.32
N GLY A 104 6.31 10.17 -5.10
CA GLY A 104 7.71 10.46 -5.42
C GLY A 104 8.75 9.79 -4.51
N LEU A 105 8.33 9.23 -3.37
CA LEU A 105 9.28 8.57 -2.45
C LEU A 105 9.70 7.18 -2.94
N PRO A 106 10.97 6.77 -2.71
CA PRO A 106 11.34 5.37 -2.85
C PRO A 106 10.44 4.46 -2.01
N VAL A 107 10.05 3.31 -2.60
CA VAL A 107 9.12 2.32 -2.02
C VAL A 107 9.40 2.02 -0.55
N LYS A 108 10.68 1.88 -0.17
CA LYS A 108 11.10 1.56 1.22
C LYS A 108 10.72 2.60 2.28
N TYR A 109 10.49 3.85 1.88
CA TYR A 109 10.03 4.91 2.77
C TYR A 109 8.52 5.06 2.67
N ARG A 110 8.00 4.99 1.44
CA ARG A 110 6.58 5.09 1.14
C ARG A 110 5.76 4.03 1.88
N GLU A 111 6.17 2.77 1.83
CA GLU A 111 5.47 1.67 2.49
C GLU A 111 5.32 1.89 4.00
N VAL A 112 6.35 2.44 4.64
CA VAL A 112 6.36 2.67 6.08
C VAL A 112 5.50 3.88 6.44
N ILE A 113 5.54 4.94 5.62
CA ILE A 113 4.68 6.11 5.78
C ILE A 113 3.22 5.73 5.64
N HIS A 114 2.88 4.98 4.59
CA HIS A 114 1.51 4.53 4.32
C HIS A 114 0.97 3.70 5.48
N LEU A 115 1.71 2.67 5.90
CA LEU A 115 1.28 1.81 6.99
C LEU A 115 1.11 2.55 8.33
N TYR A 116 1.90 3.59 8.56
CA TYR A 116 1.83 4.37 9.80
C TYR A 116 0.68 5.39 9.80
N TYR A 117 0.58 6.20 8.75
CA TYR A 117 -0.34 7.35 8.71
C TYR A 117 -1.72 7.02 8.14
N VAL A 118 -1.78 6.14 7.14
CA VAL A 118 -3.04 5.75 6.49
C VAL A 118 -3.66 4.58 7.22
N GLU A 119 -2.85 3.57 7.53
CA GLU A 119 -3.37 2.32 8.12
C GLU A 119 -3.34 2.28 9.66
N GLY A 120 -2.65 3.23 10.29
CA GLY A 120 -2.62 3.40 11.74
C GLY A 120 -1.73 2.40 12.51
N TYR A 121 -0.85 1.67 11.83
CA TYR A 121 0.02 0.70 12.49
C TYR A 121 1.14 1.37 13.31
N SER A 122 1.46 0.79 14.46
CA SER A 122 2.63 1.14 15.25
C SER A 122 3.94 0.70 14.59
N THR A 123 5.07 1.27 15.02
CA THR A 123 6.38 0.90 14.47
C THR A 123 6.73 -0.57 14.69
N ALA A 124 6.28 -1.16 15.80
CA ALA A 124 6.45 -2.57 16.11
C ALA A 124 5.62 -3.47 15.18
N GLU A 125 4.36 -3.12 14.94
CA GLU A 125 3.49 -3.85 14.01
C GLU A 125 4.00 -3.77 12.58
N ILE A 126 4.45 -2.58 12.14
CA ILE A 126 5.06 -2.41 10.80
C ILE A 126 6.33 -3.26 10.68
N ALA A 127 7.16 -3.34 11.73
CA ALA A 127 8.34 -4.20 11.75
C ALA A 127 7.96 -5.67 11.56
N SER A 128 6.95 -6.15 12.28
CA SER A 128 6.41 -7.50 12.11
C SER A 128 5.87 -7.73 10.69
N LEU A 129 5.05 -6.79 10.21
CA LEU A 129 4.41 -6.84 8.90
C LEU A 129 5.41 -6.81 7.74
N LEU A 130 6.55 -6.14 7.91
CA LEU A 130 7.59 -6.05 6.88
C LEU A 130 8.71 -7.09 7.07
N GLY A 131 8.77 -7.78 8.22
CA GLY A 131 9.86 -8.69 8.57
C GLY A 131 11.18 -7.95 8.79
N ARG A 132 11.13 -6.77 9.44
CA ARG A 132 12.27 -5.87 9.66
C ARG A 132 12.42 -5.54 11.14
N GLY A 133 13.61 -5.08 11.54
CA GLY A 133 13.82 -4.55 12.89
C GLY A 133 13.09 -3.22 13.11
N GLU A 134 12.48 -3.05 14.28
CA GLU A 134 11.72 -1.83 14.62
C GLU A 134 12.59 -0.56 14.53
N GLY A 135 13.86 -0.63 14.91
CA GLY A 135 14.81 0.48 14.74
C GLY A 135 14.97 0.90 13.27
N ALA A 136 14.97 -0.05 12.33
CA ALA A 136 15.04 0.24 10.91
C ALA A 136 13.76 0.93 10.41
N VAL A 137 12.59 0.50 10.91
CA VAL A 137 11.30 1.14 10.61
C VAL A 137 11.27 2.58 11.10
N ARG A 138 11.73 2.86 12.32
CA ARG A 138 11.82 4.24 12.86
C ARG A 138 12.74 5.13 12.02
N VAL A 139 13.90 4.59 11.60
CA VAL A 139 14.82 5.31 10.71
C VAL A 139 14.18 5.56 9.34
N GLN A 140 13.46 4.59 8.78
CA GLN A 140 12.74 4.74 7.52
C GLN A 140 11.63 5.79 7.62
N LEU A 141 10.85 5.81 8.70
CA LEU A 141 9.86 6.86 8.95
C LEU A 141 10.51 8.24 9.01
N SER A 142 11.57 8.40 9.81
CA SER A 142 12.26 9.67 9.95
C SER A 142 12.79 10.18 8.60
N ARG A 143 13.48 9.32 7.84
CA ARG A 143 14.02 9.66 6.51
C ARG A 143 12.91 9.93 5.48
N GLY A 144 11.81 9.19 5.56
CA GLY A 144 10.64 9.41 4.71
C GLY A 144 10.00 10.76 4.97
N ARG A 145 9.76 11.10 6.24
CA ARG A 145 9.21 12.42 6.66
C ARG A 145 10.11 13.57 6.23
N GLU A 146 11.42 13.43 6.38
CA GLU A 146 12.37 14.45 5.94
C GLU A 146 12.32 14.67 4.42
N ARG A 147 12.18 13.60 3.63
CA ARG A 147 12.02 13.72 2.18
C ARG A 147 10.70 14.37 1.79
N LEU A 148 9.59 13.95 2.42
CA LEU A 148 8.29 14.58 2.20
C LEU A 148 8.33 16.07 2.54
N ARG A 149 8.97 16.43 3.64
CA ARG A 149 9.12 17.83 4.05
C ARG A 149 9.86 18.66 2.99
N ARG A 150 10.89 18.10 2.35
CA ARG A 150 11.62 18.81 1.28
C ARG A 150 10.76 18.99 0.04
N VAL A 151 10.13 17.91 -0.44
CA VAL A 151 9.26 17.94 -1.64
C VAL A 151 8.10 18.90 -1.44
N LEU A 152 7.42 18.83 -0.29
CA LEU A 152 6.31 19.73 0.00
C LEU A 152 6.80 21.17 0.17
N LYS A 153 7.92 21.41 0.85
CA LYS A 153 8.46 22.77 1.02
C LYS A 153 8.82 23.40 -0.33
N GLU A 154 9.48 22.66 -1.22
CA GLU A 154 9.77 23.11 -2.58
C GLU A 154 8.47 23.46 -3.31
N ALA A 155 7.45 22.60 -3.26
CA ALA A 155 6.15 22.87 -3.89
C ALA A 155 5.44 24.13 -3.35
N TYR A 156 5.57 24.44 -2.06
CA TYR A 156 5.04 25.68 -1.47
C TYR A 156 5.87 26.91 -1.85
N ASP A 157 7.20 26.80 -1.89
CA ASP A 157 8.10 27.91 -2.23
C ASP A 157 7.99 28.31 -3.73
N PHE A 158 7.53 27.41 -4.61
CA PHE A 158 7.27 27.68 -6.05
C PHE A 158 5.81 28.05 -6.38
N GLY A 159 4.90 28.08 -5.41
CA GLY A 159 3.49 28.43 -5.60
C GLY A 159 3.16 29.92 -5.37
N GLU A 160 4.16 30.76 -5.09
CA GLU A 160 4.03 32.20 -4.81
C GLU A 160 4.46 33.13 -5.98
N GLU A 161 4.64 32.62 -7.20
CA GLU A 161 4.85 33.43 -8.42
C GLU A 161 3.63 33.36 -9.38
#